data_AF-A0A2V6GWM4-F1
#
_entry.id   AF-A0A2V6GWM4-F1
#
_cell.length_a   1.000
_cell.length_b   1.000
_cell.length_c   1.000
_cell.angle_alpha   90.00
_cell.angle_beta   90.00
_cell.angle_gamma   90.00
#
_symmetry.space_group_name_H-M   'P 1'
#
loop_
_entity.id
_entity.type
_entity.pdbx_description
1 polymer ?
#
loop_
_entity_poly.entity_id
_entity_poly.type
_entity_poly.pdbx_seq_one_letter_code
_entity_poly.pdbx_strand_id
1 'polypeptide(L)' 'MFTFFSVVVAAIIFEYSNGFHDAANAIATVVSTRILTPRKAIAMAAFFNL' A
#
# COMPACT_ATOMS: atom_id res chain seq x y z
N MET A 1 19.50 1.22 23.29
CA MET A 1 18.39 0.28 23.56
C MET A 1 17.03 0.94 23.35
N PHE A 2 16.73 2.07 24.01
CA PHE A 2 15.45 2.79 23.83
C PHE A 2 15.23 3.32 22.41
N THR A 3 16.29 3.87 21.80
CA THR A 3 16.29 4.39 20.42
C THR A 3 15.96 3.33 19.38
N PHE A 4 16.36 2.08 19.62
CA PHE A 4 16.08 0.97 18.71
C PHE A 4 14.58 0.66 18.66
N PHE A 5 13.94 0.55 19.83
CA PHE A 5 12.49 0.33 19.91
C PHE A 5 11.69 1.47 19.27
N SER A 6 12.07 2.72 19.48
CA SER A 6 11.40 3.86 18.84
C SER A 6 11.54 3.84 17.31
N VAL A 7 12.70 3.43 16.78
CA VAL A 7 12.91 3.31 15.33
C VAL A 7 12.11 2.15 14.76
N VAL A 8 12.03 1.00 15.44
CA VAL A 8 11.20 -0.13 15.01
C VAL A 8 9.73 0.26 14.94
N VAL A 9 9.20 0.95 15.96
CA VAL A 9 7.81 1.42 15.95
C VAL A 9 7.57 2.42 14.82
N ALA A 10 8.49 3.37 14.62
CA ALA A 10 8.38 4.33 13.53
C ALA A 10 8.46 3.65 12.15
N ALA A 11 9.34 2.67 11.98
CA ALA A 11 9.51 1.91 10.73
C ALA A 11 8.24 1.14 10.37
N ILE A 12 7.63 0.44 11.33
CA ILE A 12 6.36 -0.29 11.11
C ILE A 12 5.25 0.67 10.65
N ILE A 13 5.12 1.83 11.30
CA ILE A 13 4.10 2.83 10.94
C ILE A 13 4.38 3.38 9.52
N PHE A 14 5.65 3.65 9.21
CA PHE A 14 6.06 4.21 7.93
C PHE A 14 5.91 3.20 6.78
N GLU A 15 6.35 1.96 6.96
CA GLU A 15 6.19 0.88 5.97
C GLU A 15 4.72 0.59 5.70
N TYR A 16 3.88 0.56 6.74
CA TYR A 16 2.43 0.46 6.57
C TYR A 16 1.92 1.62 5.72
N SER A 17 2.19 2.87 6.10
CA SER A 17 1.69 4.04 5.38
C SER A 17 2.17 4.13 3.92
N ASN A 18 3.41 3.73 3.63
CA ASN A 18 3.91 3.69 2.25
C ASN A 18 3.21 2.59 1.45
N GLY A 19 3.01 1.41 2.03
CA GLY A 19 2.27 0.33 1.38
C GLY A 19 0.85 0.71 0.95
N PHE A 20 0.13 1.52 1.74
CA PHE A 20 -1.19 2.04 1.33
C PHE A 20 -1.11 3.00 0.14
N HIS A 21 -0.10 3.87 0.12
CA HIS A 21 0.09 4.81 -0.98
C HIS A 21 0.48 4.07 -2.27
N ASP A 22 1.38 3.10 -2.19
CA ASP A 22 1.81 2.31 -3.34
C ASP A 22 0.65 1.48 -3.90
N ALA A 23 -0.16 0.87 -3.03
CA ALA A 23 -1.38 0.18 -3.44
C ALA A 23 -2.37 1.12 -4.14
N ALA A 24 -2.56 2.34 -3.62
CA ALA A 24 -3.45 3.34 -4.23
C ALA A 24 -2.93 3.81 -5.61
N ASN A 25 -1.63 4.02 -5.73
CA ASN A 25 -0.98 4.45 -6.97
C ASN A 25 -1.03 3.35 -8.04
N ALA A 26 -0.85 2.09 -7.65
CA ALA A 26 -0.92 0.93 -8.53
C ALA A 26 -2.32 0.73 -9.15
N ILE A 27 -3.38 1.06 -8.42
CA ILE A 27 -4.77 0.91 -8.92
C ILE A 27 -5.33 2.16 -9.60
N ALA A 28 -4.73 3.33 -9.41
CA ALA A 28 -5.27 4.61 -9.89
C ALA A 28 -5.54 4.60 -11.40
N THR A 29 -4.61 4.08 -12.20
CA THR A 29 -4.73 4.03 -13.66
C THR A 29 -5.85 3.10 -14.13
N VAL A 30 -5.92 1.88 -13.59
CA VAL A 30 -6.94 0.87 -13.99
C VAL A 30 -8.34 1.21 -13.51
N VAL A 31 -8.46 1.89 -12.35
CA VAL A 31 -9.75 2.38 -11.84
C VAL A 31 -10.20 3.63 -12.60
N SER A 32 -9.31 4.58 -12.90
CA SER A 32 -9.61 5.81 -13.64
C SER A 32 -10.04 5.53 -15.09
N THR A 33 -9.37 4.59 -15.75
CA THR A 33 -9.72 4.14 -17.11
C THR A 33 -10.94 3.22 -17.17
N ARG A 34 -11.50 2.83 -16.01
CA ARG A 34 -12.64 1.89 -15.86
C ARG A 34 -12.41 0.52 -16.51
N ILE A 35 -11.15 0.14 -16.75
CA ILE A 35 -10.79 -1.18 -17.26
C ILE A 35 -11.13 -2.27 -16.25
N LEU A 36 -10.96 -1.96 -14.95
CA LEU A 36 -11.30 -2.84 -13.85
C LEU A 36 -12.21 -2.12 -12.85
N THR A 37 -13.23 -2.84 -12.35
CA THR A 37 -14.02 -2.38 -11.21
C THR A 37 -13.13 -2.22 -9.97
N PRO A 38 -13.39 -1.23 -9.09
CA PRO A 38 -12.54 -0.95 -7.92
C PRO A 38 -12.20 -2.17 -7.07
N ARG A 39 -13.18 -3.07 -6.86
CA ARG A 39 -12.99 -4.32 -6.11
C ARG A 39 -11.95 -5.25 -6.74
N LYS A 40 -11.93 -5.36 -8.08
CA LYS A 40 -10.97 -6.18 -8.81
C LYS A 40 -9.58 -5.54 -8.82
N ALA A 41 -9.51 -4.22 -8.90
CA ALA A 41 -8.25 -3.49 -8.82
C ALA A 41 -7.60 -3.64 -7.43
N ILE A 42 -8.39 -3.55 -6.36
CA ILE A 42 -7.91 -3.79 -4.99
C ILE A 42 -7.42 -5.24 -4.83
N ALA A 43 -8.16 -6.23 -5.36
CA ALA A 43 -7.72 -7.63 -5.32
C ALA A 43 -6.39 -7.85 -6.07
N MET A 44 -6.19 -7.15 -7.20
CA MET A 44 -4.92 -7.16 -7.92
C MET A 44 -3.80 -6.51 -7.11
N ALA A 45 -4.01 -5.32 -6.56
CA ALA A 45 -3.02 -4.64 -5.72
C ALA A 45 -2.67 -5.49 -4.49
N ALA A 46 -3.65 -6.08 -3.81
CA ALA A 46 -3.40 -6.96 -2.66
C ALA A 46 -2.55 -8.19 -3.00
N PHE A 47 -2.59 -8.66 -4.26
CA PHE A 47 -1.81 -9.82 -4.69
C PHE A 47 -0.40 -9.45 -5.19
N PHE A 48 -0.24 -8.28 -5.79
CA PHE A 48 1.03 -7.84 -6.39
C PHE A 48 1.84 -6.87 -5.51
N ASN A 49 1.22 -6.24 -4.52
CA ASN A 49 1.84 -5.30 -3.57
C ASN A 49 2.11 -5.98 -2.22
N LEU A 50 2.78 -7.15 -2.25
CA LEU A 50 3.27 -7.84 -1.04
C LEU A 50 4.57 -7.19 -0.53
#